data_AF-A0A9D2KSR2-F1
#
_entry.id   AF-A0A9D2KSR2-F1
#
_cell.length_a   1.000
_cell.length_b   1.000
_cell.length_c   1.000
_cell.angle_alpha   90.00
_cell.angle_beta   90.00
_cell.angle_gamma   90.00
#
_symmetry.space_group_name_H-M   'P 1'
#
loop_
_entity.id
_entity.type
_entity.pdbx_description
1 polymer ?
#
loop_
_entity_poly.entity_id
_entity_poly.type
_entity_poly.pdbx_seq_one_letter_code
_entity_poly.pdbx_strand_id
1 'polypeptide(L)' 'MPLEGLHERYINFYTDFAFKKLFGTEVNKELLRSFLNALLDGQEVITNLTYL' A
#
# COMPACT_ATOMS: atom_id res chain seq x y z
N MET A 1 -8.64 -32.88 4.51
CA MET A 1 -9.41 -31.64 4.49
C MET A 1 -8.44 -30.52 4.13
N PRO A 2 -8.45 -29.99 2.90
CA PRO A 2 -7.61 -28.86 2.56
C PRO A 2 -8.17 -27.62 3.29
N LEU A 3 -7.28 -26.76 3.77
CA LEU A 3 -7.60 -25.52 4.47
C LEU A 3 -8.29 -24.52 3.51
N GLU A 4 -9.60 -24.67 3.31
CA GLU A 4 -10.46 -23.64 2.73
C GLU A 4 -10.55 -22.46 3.69
N GLY A 5 -9.73 -21.43 3.50
CA GLY A 5 -9.91 -20.19 4.25
C GLY A 5 -8.71 -19.25 4.31
N LEU A 6 -7.49 -19.75 4.11
CA LEU A 6 -6.32 -18.88 4.00
C LEU A 6 -6.12 -18.47 2.54
N HIS A 7 -7.14 -17.84 1.94
CA HIS A 7 -6.84 -16.81 0.95
C HIS A 7 -6.14 -15.71 1.73
N GLU A 8 -4.83 -15.84 1.91
CA GLU A 8 -3.96 -14.72 2.26
C GLU A 8 -4.36 -13.62 1.28
N ARG A 9 -5.12 -12.65 1.81
CA ARG A 9 -5.76 -11.61 1.02
C ARG A 9 -4.65 -10.63 0.69
N TYR A 10 -3.75 -11.05 -0.20
CA TYR A 10 -2.67 -10.24 -0.72
C TYR A 10 -3.30 -9.03 -1.39
N ILE A 11 -3.17 -7.88 -0.73
CA ILE A 11 -3.51 -6.60 -1.35
C ILE A 11 -2.46 -6.41 -2.45
N ASN A 12 -2.89 -6.57 -3.69
CA ASN A 12 -2.07 -6.28 -4.83
C ASN A 12 -2.18 -4.78 -5.10
N PHE A 13 -1.22 -4.03 -4.57
CA PHE A 13 -1.11 -2.57 -4.69
C PHE A 13 -1.19 -2.06 -6.15
N TYR A 14 -0.91 -2.91 -7.13
CA TYR A 14 -1.02 -2.56 -8.56
C TYR A 14 -2.42 -2.76 -9.16
N THR A 15 -3.23 -3.68 -8.64
CA THR A 15 -4.54 -4.05 -9.23
C THR A 15 -5.75 -3.76 -8.35
N ASP A 16 -5.56 -3.51 -7.04
CA ASP A 16 -6.66 -3.19 -6.15
C ASP A 16 -7.19 -1.77 -6.42
N PHE A 17 -8.38 -1.71 -7.01
CA PHE A 17 -9.13 -0.47 -7.25
C PHE A 17 -9.27 0.37 -5.96
N ALA A 18 -9.39 -0.30 -4.81
CA ALA A 18 -9.42 0.34 -3.50
C ALA A 18 -8.12 1.10 -3.18
N PHE A 19 -6.96 0.57 -3.58
CA PHE A 19 -5.67 1.21 -3.35
C PHE A 19 -5.52 2.49 -4.19
N LYS A 20 -5.85 2.43 -5.48
CA LYS A 20 -5.87 3.64 -6.33
C LYS A 20 -6.92 4.66 -5.84
N LYS A 21 -8.06 4.22 -5.32
CA LYS A 21 -9.07 5.12 -4.78
C LYS A 21 -8.61 5.80 -3.47
N LEU A 22 -7.88 5.07 -2.63
CA LEU A 22 -7.37 5.57 -1.35
C LEU A 22 -6.08 6.38 -1.50
N PHE A 23 -5.21 6.05 -2.45
CA PHE A 23 -3.86 6.62 -2.55
C PHE A 23 -3.49 7.17 -3.92
N GLY A 24 -4.38 7.09 -4.92
CA GLY A 24 -4.12 7.53 -6.30
C GLY A 24 -4.40 9.01 -6.57
N THR A 25 -4.55 9.83 -5.53
CA THR A 25 -4.70 11.29 -5.64
C THR A 25 -3.52 11.98 -4.96
N GLU A 26 -3.08 13.14 -5.47
CA GLU A 26 -1.94 13.87 -4.91
C GLU A 26 -2.14 14.24 -3.42
N VAL A 27 -3.38 14.46 -2.99
CA VAL A 27 -3.71 14.74 -1.58
C VAL A 27 -3.40 13.54 -0.68
N ASN A 28 -3.59 12.33 -1.20
CA ASN A 28 -3.36 11.09 -0.45
C ASN A 28 -1.92 10.56 -0.60
N LYS A 29 -1.05 11.31 -1.26
CA LYS A 29 0.36 10.98 -1.44
C LYS A 29 1.14 11.01 -0.14
N GLU A 30 0.87 12.00 0.71
CA GLU A 30 1.43 12.08 2.07
C GLU A 30 0.97 10.90 2.93
N LEU A 31 -0.31 10.49 2.78
CA LEU A 31 -0.87 9.34 3.48
C LEU A 31 -0.22 8.04 3.01
N LEU A 32 -0.04 7.86 1.70
CA LEU A 32 0.68 6.74 1.12
C LEU A 32 2.12 6.69 1.63
N ARG A 33 2.80 7.83 1.66
CA ARG A 33 4.17 7.95 2.19
C ARG A 33 4.24 7.54 3.65
N SER A 34 3.31 8.02 4.48
CA SER A 34 3.29 7.67 5.90
C SER A 34 2.96 6.18 6.12
N PHE A 35 2.07 5.61 5.32
CA PHE A 35 1.74 4.18 5.36
C PHE A 35 2.94 3.30 5.01
N LEU A 36 3.64 3.63 3.92
CA LEU A 36 4.83 2.88 3.50
C LEU A 36 5.97 3.02 4.52
N ASN A 37 6.19 4.22 5.07
CA ASN A 37 7.18 4.42 6.13
C ASN A 37 6.86 3.63 7.40
N ALA A 38 5.58 3.50 7.77
CA ALA A 38 5.17 2.67 8.89
C ALA A 38 5.37 1.17 8.61
N LEU A 39 5.19 0.72 7.37
CA LEU A 39 5.46 -0.66 6.93
C LEU A 39 6.95 -1.01 6.96
N LEU A 40 7.82 -0.04 6.63
CA LEU A 40 9.26 -0.21 6.65
C LEU A 40 9.85 -0.14 8.06
N ASP A 41 9.04 0.17 9.08
CA ASP A 41 9.42 0.29 10.49
C ASP A 41 10.70 1.15 10.71
N GLY A 42 10.86 2.18 9.90
CA GLY A 42 12.02 3.07 9.96
C GLY A 42 13.35 2.50 9.45
N GLN A 43 13.37 1.31 8.84
CA GLN A 43 14.58 0.80 8.17
C GLN A 43 14.97 1.67 6.97
N GLU A 44 13.98 2.16 6.23
CA GLU A 44 14.16 3.11 5.14
C GLU A 44 13.08 4.19 5.23
N VAL A 45 13.49 5.46 5.13
CA VAL A 45 12.56 6.59 5.16
C VAL A 45 12.30 7.09 3.75
N ILE A 46 11.09 6.85 3.26
CA ILE A 46 10.62 7.37 1.98
C ILE A 46 10.36 8.87 2.15
N THR A 47 11.18 9.69 1.50
CA THR A 47 11.07 11.15 1.49
C THR A 47 10.28 11.68 0.30
N ASN A 48 10.37 11.01 -0.85
CA ASN A 48 9.67 11.42 -2.06
C ASN A 48 8.97 10.23 -2.72
N LEU A 49 7.76 10.48 -3.23
CA LEU A 49 6.97 9.54 -4.01
C LEU A 49 6.65 10.17 -5.36
N THR A 50 6.72 9.40 -6.43
CA THR A 50 6.33 9.83 -7.78
C THR A 50 5.33 8.83 -8.33
N TYR A 51 4.17 9.31 -8.77
CA TYR A 51 3.25 8.50 -9.55
C TYR A 51 3.75 8.50 -11.00
N LEU A 52 3.92 7.31 -11.57
CA LEU A 52 4.30 7.09 -12.97
C LEU A 52 3.06 6.91 -13.84
#